data_AF-A0A9J7K6H4-F1
#
_entry.id   AF-A0A9J7K6H4-F1
#
_cell.length_a   1.000
_cell.length_b   1.000
_cell.length_c   1.000
_cell.angle_alpha   90.00
_cell.angle_beta   90.00
_cell.angle_gamma   90.00
#
_symmetry.space_group_name_H-M   'P 1'
#
loop_
_entity.id
_entity.type
_entity.pdbx_description
1 polymer ?
#
loop_
_entity_poly.entity_id
_entity_poly.type
_entity_poly.pdbx_seq_one_letter_code
_entity_poly.pdbx_strand_id
1 'polypeptide(L)'
;MPGLVDTHIHAPQYAFAGSNVDLPLLDWLTKYTFPTEQKFQSTDLAEEVYTRVVRRTLKNGTTTACYFGTIHTDSSLILAEITDKFGQRAFVGKVCMDLNDTVPEYKETTEESVKETERFVSEMLQRNYSRVKPIVTPRFSLSCTETLMSKLGNIAKTHDLHIQSHVSENREEVEAVKSLFPDYKNYTDVYDKNNLLTNKTVMAHGCYLSEEELNIFSERGASIAHCPNSNLSLSSGLLNVLEVLKNKVKIGLGTDVAGGYSYSMLDAIRRAVMVSNVLLINKVNEKSLTLKEVFRLATLGGSQALGLDSAIGNFEVGKEFDALLINPKASDSPIDLFYGDFVGDISEAVIQKFLYLGDDRNIEEVYVGGKQVVPFSSSV
;
A
#
# COMPACT_ATOMS: atom_id res chain seq x y z
N MET A 1 -11.23 6.37 16.74
CA MET A 1 -10.67 7.08 15.56
C MET A 1 -11.02 6.31 14.29
N PRO A 2 -10.98 6.90 13.08
CA PRO A 2 -11.18 6.13 11.85
C PRO A 2 -10.16 5.00 11.74
N GLY A 3 -10.54 3.91 11.07
CA GLY A 3 -9.63 2.85 10.68
C GLY A 3 -8.51 3.37 9.78
N LEU A 4 -7.33 2.76 9.90
CA LEU A 4 -6.15 3.13 9.11
C LEU A 4 -6.25 2.49 7.72
N VAL A 5 -5.81 3.23 6.70
CA VAL A 5 -5.85 2.82 5.30
C VAL A 5 -4.43 2.62 4.79
N ASP A 6 -4.04 1.37 4.58
CA ASP A 6 -2.75 0.99 4.01
C ASP A 6 -2.89 0.92 2.47
N THR A 7 -2.34 1.92 1.78
CA THR A 7 -2.50 2.04 0.33
C THR A 7 -1.53 1.18 -0.47
N HIS A 8 -0.58 0.50 0.17
CA HIS A 8 0.36 -0.37 -0.53
C HIS A 8 1.07 -1.34 0.42
N ILE A 9 0.89 -2.65 0.19
CA ILE A 9 1.51 -3.72 0.97
C ILE A 9 1.61 -5.01 0.14
N HIS A 10 2.76 -5.71 0.17
CA HIS A 10 2.90 -7.04 -0.42
C HIS A 10 2.60 -8.11 0.64
N ALA A 11 1.41 -8.69 0.55
CA ALA A 11 1.00 -9.78 1.43
C ALA A 11 1.96 -10.99 1.44
N PRO A 12 2.51 -11.46 0.29
CA PRO A 12 3.35 -12.67 0.29
C PRO A 12 4.70 -12.45 0.97
N GLN A 13 5.17 -11.20 1.01
CA GLN A 13 6.46 -10.85 1.57
C GLN A 13 6.46 -10.78 3.10
N TYR A 14 5.27 -10.81 3.72
CA TYR A 14 5.13 -10.83 5.19
C TYR A 14 5.93 -11.96 5.85
N ALA A 15 6.15 -13.08 5.16
CA ALA A 15 6.92 -14.22 5.64
C ALA A 15 8.37 -13.89 6.02
N PHE A 16 8.96 -12.83 5.45
CA PHE A 16 10.33 -12.42 5.75
C PHE A 16 10.45 -10.96 6.21
N ALA A 17 9.32 -10.30 6.49
CA ALA A 17 9.29 -8.92 7.00
C ALA A 17 10.14 -8.77 8.26
N GLY A 18 10.98 -7.75 8.30
CA GLY A 18 11.94 -7.53 9.40
C GLY A 18 13.26 -8.27 9.25
N SER A 19 13.51 -8.91 8.11
CA SER A 19 14.80 -9.49 7.76
C SER A 19 15.30 -8.95 6.42
N ASN A 20 16.63 -8.97 6.23
CA ASN A 20 17.23 -8.88 4.90
C ASN A 20 16.99 -7.56 4.12
N VAL A 21 16.94 -6.40 4.78
CA VAL A 21 16.74 -5.08 4.12
C VAL A 21 18.04 -4.34 3.77
N ASP A 22 19.21 -4.94 4.03
CA ASP A 22 20.53 -4.29 3.86
C ASP A 22 21.08 -4.40 2.41
N LEU A 23 20.21 -4.40 1.40
CA LEU A 23 20.60 -4.45 -0.02
C LEU A 23 19.85 -3.39 -0.84
N PRO A 24 20.46 -2.87 -1.93
CA PRO A 24 19.73 -2.07 -2.91
C PRO A 24 18.52 -2.82 -3.49
N LEU A 25 17.47 -2.08 -3.87
CA LEU A 25 16.18 -2.63 -4.33
C LEU A 25 16.30 -3.79 -5.34
N LEU A 26 17.04 -3.62 -6.43
CA LEU A 26 17.11 -4.64 -7.50
C LEU A 26 17.83 -5.93 -7.04
N ASP A 27 18.86 -5.79 -6.20
CA ASP A 27 19.57 -6.92 -5.59
C ASP A 27 18.68 -7.63 -4.55
N TRP A 28 17.94 -6.85 -3.78
CA TRP A 28 16.98 -7.33 -2.80
C TRP A 28 15.86 -8.14 -3.44
N LEU A 29 15.30 -7.64 -4.55
CA LEU A 29 14.27 -8.35 -5.33
C LEU A 29 14.75 -9.73 -5.79
N THR A 30 15.96 -9.78 -6.35
CA THR A 30 16.58 -11.00 -6.87
C THR A 30 16.87 -12.01 -5.75
N LYS A 31 17.43 -11.54 -4.63
CA LYS A 31 17.94 -12.41 -3.58
C LYS A 31 16.86 -12.94 -2.64
N TYR A 32 15.83 -12.14 -2.35
CA TYR A 32 14.86 -12.45 -1.31
C TYR A 32 13.42 -12.49 -1.82
N THR A 33 13.02 -11.47 -2.58
CA THR A 33 11.60 -11.26 -2.92
C THR A 33 11.09 -12.28 -3.91
N PHE A 34 11.68 -12.39 -5.11
CA PHE A 34 11.23 -13.34 -6.12
C PHE A 34 11.32 -14.80 -5.64
N PRO A 35 12.41 -15.26 -4.98
CA PRO A 35 12.46 -16.62 -4.45
C PRO A 35 11.42 -16.90 -3.37
N THR A 36 10.96 -15.88 -2.63
CA THR A 36 9.90 -16.06 -1.63
C THR A 36 8.54 -16.10 -2.29
N GLU A 37 8.24 -15.17 -3.18
CA GLU A 37 6.94 -15.12 -3.86
C GLU A 37 6.72 -16.35 -4.77
N GLN A 38 7.78 -16.91 -5.38
CA GLN A 38 7.70 -18.14 -6.17
C GLN A 38 7.13 -19.32 -5.36
N LYS A 39 7.37 -19.38 -4.04
CA LYS A 39 6.87 -20.45 -3.18
C LYS A 39 5.35 -20.43 -3.02
N PHE A 40 4.68 -19.34 -3.37
CA PHE A 40 3.21 -19.22 -3.35
C PHE A 40 2.53 -20.00 -4.48
N GLN A 41 3.28 -20.74 -5.30
CA GLN A 41 2.72 -21.87 -6.04
C GLN A 41 2.08 -22.91 -5.10
N SER A 42 2.55 -22.98 -3.84
CA SER A 42 1.91 -23.75 -2.78
C SER A 42 0.78 -22.96 -2.13
N THR A 43 -0.45 -23.46 -2.28
CA THR A 43 -1.64 -22.88 -1.65
C THR A 43 -1.61 -22.97 -0.14
N ASP A 44 -0.97 -24.01 0.44
CA ASP A 44 -0.84 -24.16 1.90
C ASP A 44 0.03 -23.05 2.50
N LEU A 45 1.13 -22.71 1.84
CA LEU A 45 1.97 -21.59 2.24
C LEU A 45 1.22 -20.26 2.10
N ALA A 46 0.47 -20.11 0.99
CA ALA A 46 -0.34 -18.94 0.74
C ALA A 46 -1.37 -18.74 1.87
N GLU A 47 -2.11 -19.79 2.24
CA GLU A 47 -3.07 -19.75 3.33
C GLU A 47 -2.43 -19.36 4.66
N GLU A 48 -1.28 -19.94 5.02
CA GLU A 48 -0.58 -19.60 6.26
C GLU A 48 -0.18 -18.12 6.28
N VAL A 49 0.55 -17.65 5.27
CA VAL A 49 1.12 -16.30 5.26
C VAL A 49 0.01 -15.25 5.17
N TYR A 50 -0.97 -15.45 4.28
CA TYR A 50 -2.08 -14.52 4.10
C TYR A 50 -2.98 -14.45 5.33
N THR A 51 -3.25 -15.58 6.00
CA THR A 51 -3.99 -15.57 7.28
C THR A 51 -3.25 -14.73 8.33
N ARG A 52 -1.92 -14.87 8.41
CA ARG A 52 -1.11 -14.16 9.41
C ARG A 52 -1.07 -12.66 9.15
N VAL A 53 -0.85 -12.22 7.90
CA VAL A 53 -0.76 -10.78 7.58
C VAL A 53 -2.10 -10.06 7.72
N VAL A 54 -3.20 -10.68 7.29
CA VAL A 54 -4.55 -10.09 7.44
C VAL A 54 -4.90 -9.93 8.91
N ARG A 55 -4.69 -10.98 9.72
CA ARG A 55 -4.91 -10.89 11.17
C ARG A 55 -4.00 -9.83 11.81
N ARG A 56 -2.72 -9.78 11.41
CA ARG A 56 -1.76 -8.85 12.01
C ARG A 56 -2.11 -7.40 11.72
N THR A 57 -2.43 -7.08 10.47
CA THR A 57 -2.76 -5.72 10.03
C THR A 57 -4.09 -5.26 10.63
N LEU A 58 -5.12 -6.11 10.65
CA LEU A 58 -6.40 -5.82 11.33
C LEU A 58 -6.20 -5.50 12.80
N LYS A 59 -5.47 -6.34 13.57
CA LYS A 59 -5.24 -6.06 15.00
C LYS A 59 -4.36 -4.83 15.27
N ASN A 60 -3.65 -4.34 14.24
CA ASN A 60 -2.91 -3.07 14.28
C ASN A 60 -3.73 -1.89 13.74
N GLY A 61 -5.02 -2.09 13.48
CA GLY A 61 -5.96 -1.05 13.11
C GLY A 61 -6.06 -0.73 11.62
N THR A 62 -5.42 -1.51 10.75
CA THR A 62 -5.58 -1.39 9.29
C THR A 62 -6.90 -2.02 8.88
N THR A 63 -7.94 -1.20 8.69
CA THR A 63 -9.27 -1.64 8.26
C THR A 63 -9.38 -1.81 6.75
N THR A 64 -8.57 -1.05 6.00
CA THR A 64 -8.48 -1.12 4.53
C THR A 64 -7.04 -1.33 4.09
N ALA A 65 -6.80 -2.32 3.23
CA ALA A 65 -5.48 -2.62 2.68
C ALA A 65 -5.52 -2.81 1.15
N CYS A 66 -4.52 -2.26 0.45
CA CYS A 66 -4.31 -2.47 -0.99
C CYS A 66 -3.16 -3.45 -1.19
N TYR A 67 -3.52 -4.72 -1.42
CA TYR A 67 -2.58 -5.83 -1.44
C TYR A 67 -2.04 -6.15 -2.83
N PHE A 68 -0.72 -6.31 -2.89
CA PHE A 68 -0.06 -7.13 -3.92
C PHE A 68 -0.09 -8.60 -3.47
N GLY A 69 -0.63 -9.47 -4.32
CA GLY A 69 -0.54 -10.93 -4.22
C GLY A 69 0.75 -11.45 -4.87
N THR A 70 0.67 -12.57 -5.59
CA THR A 70 1.78 -13.07 -6.44
C THR A 70 1.30 -13.26 -7.88
N ILE A 71 2.15 -13.79 -8.78
CA ILE A 71 1.71 -14.17 -10.13
C ILE A 71 0.71 -15.34 -10.11
N HIS A 72 0.63 -16.10 -9.03
CA HIS A 72 -0.25 -17.25 -8.91
C HIS A 72 -1.69 -16.78 -8.61
N THR A 73 -2.58 -16.97 -9.58
CA THR A 73 -3.99 -16.56 -9.48
C THR A 73 -4.71 -17.23 -8.30
N ASP A 74 -4.57 -18.55 -8.13
CA ASP A 74 -5.31 -19.28 -7.09
C ASP A 74 -4.89 -18.85 -5.69
N SER A 75 -3.58 -18.64 -5.47
CA SER A 75 -3.08 -18.07 -4.20
C SER A 75 -3.57 -16.65 -3.99
N SER A 76 -3.64 -15.83 -5.04
CA SER A 76 -4.21 -14.48 -4.92
C SER A 76 -5.72 -14.49 -4.63
N LEU A 77 -6.46 -15.49 -5.12
CA LEU A 77 -7.86 -15.73 -4.76
C LEU A 77 -8.01 -16.19 -3.30
N ILE A 78 -7.06 -16.99 -2.78
CA ILE A 78 -7.01 -17.36 -1.35
C ILE A 78 -6.85 -16.11 -0.48
N LEU A 79 -5.99 -15.16 -0.85
CA LEU A 79 -5.87 -13.88 -0.12
C LEU A 79 -7.21 -13.13 -0.08
N ALA A 80 -7.93 -13.06 -1.20
CA ALA A 80 -9.24 -12.43 -1.25
C ALA A 80 -10.28 -13.13 -0.35
N GLU A 81 -10.29 -14.46 -0.32
CA GLU A 81 -11.15 -15.24 0.56
C GLU A 81 -10.83 -15.01 2.04
N ILE A 82 -9.54 -14.97 2.39
CA ILE A 82 -9.06 -14.71 3.75
C ILE A 82 -9.46 -13.29 4.20
N THR A 83 -9.27 -12.27 3.34
CA THR A 83 -9.68 -10.89 3.67
C THR A 83 -11.19 -10.78 3.90
N ASP A 84 -12.02 -11.42 3.08
CA ASP A 84 -13.47 -11.47 3.29
C ASP A 84 -13.84 -12.23 4.58
N LYS A 85 -13.22 -13.39 4.82
CA LYS A 85 -13.40 -14.22 6.03
C LYS A 85 -13.12 -13.41 7.31
N PHE A 86 -12.02 -12.66 7.35
CA PHE A 86 -11.68 -11.81 8.50
C PHE A 86 -12.39 -10.45 8.49
N GLY A 87 -13.15 -10.13 7.44
CA GLY A 87 -13.94 -8.92 7.33
C GLY A 87 -13.13 -7.65 7.05
N GLN A 88 -11.89 -7.76 6.57
CA GLN A 88 -11.09 -6.61 6.17
C GLN A 88 -11.60 -6.06 4.83
N ARG A 89 -11.64 -4.74 4.67
CA ARG A 89 -11.84 -4.13 3.34
C ARG A 89 -10.53 -4.22 2.57
N ALA A 90 -10.56 -4.67 1.33
CA ALA A 90 -9.31 -4.82 0.59
C ALA A 90 -9.46 -4.67 -0.93
N PHE A 91 -8.40 -4.16 -1.53
CA PHE A 91 -8.09 -4.47 -2.92
C PHE A 91 -7.08 -5.60 -2.94
N VAL A 92 -7.33 -6.62 -3.76
CA VAL A 92 -6.40 -7.76 -3.93
C VAL A 92 -5.99 -7.84 -5.39
N GLY A 93 -4.69 -7.78 -5.63
CA GLY A 93 -4.12 -7.78 -6.98
C GLY A 93 -3.25 -9.00 -7.24
N LYS A 94 -3.65 -9.83 -8.21
CA LYS A 94 -2.76 -10.81 -8.82
C LYS A 94 -1.68 -10.04 -9.60
N VAL A 95 -0.42 -10.31 -9.28
CA VAL A 95 0.72 -9.60 -9.88
C VAL A 95 0.92 -10.09 -11.32
N CYS A 96 1.27 -9.18 -12.23
CA CYS A 96 1.58 -9.49 -13.61
C CYS A 96 3.05 -9.15 -13.90
N MET A 97 3.78 -10.10 -14.48
CA MET A 97 5.14 -9.90 -14.95
C MET A 97 5.53 -10.94 -16.01
N ASP A 98 5.89 -10.49 -17.21
CA ASP A 98 6.38 -11.31 -18.32
C ASP A 98 7.87 -11.11 -18.63
N LEU A 99 8.54 -10.22 -17.88
CA LEU A 99 9.98 -10.01 -17.87
C LEU A 99 10.53 -10.23 -16.46
N ASN A 100 11.55 -11.10 -16.35
CA ASN A 100 12.35 -11.29 -15.14
C ASN A 100 13.64 -12.02 -15.51
N ASP A 101 14.68 -11.28 -15.87
CA ASP A 101 15.94 -11.88 -16.31
C ASP A 101 16.79 -12.35 -15.12
N THR A 102 16.59 -11.75 -13.94
CA THR A 102 17.33 -12.08 -12.71
C THR A 102 16.86 -13.39 -12.08
N VAL A 103 15.57 -13.71 -12.19
CA VAL A 103 14.98 -14.96 -11.70
C VAL A 103 13.99 -15.49 -12.75
N PRO A 104 14.48 -16.12 -13.84
CA PRO A 104 13.66 -16.53 -14.98
C PRO A 104 12.54 -17.52 -14.67
N GLU A 105 12.63 -18.22 -13.54
CA GLU A 105 11.63 -19.18 -13.06
C GLU A 105 10.41 -18.51 -12.40
N TYR A 106 10.47 -17.20 -12.13
CA TYR A 106 9.38 -16.44 -11.53
C TYR A 106 8.92 -15.31 -12.47
N LYS A 107 8.24 -15.72 -13.54
CA LYS A 107 7.52 -14.87 -14.50
C LYS A 107 6.48 -15.70 -15.25
N GLU A 108 5.62 -15.02 -15.98
CA GLU A 108 4.63 -15.62 -16.86
C GLU A 108 5.03 -15.39 -18.33
N THR A 109 4.38 -16.07 -19.26
CA THR A 109 4.35 -15.55 -20.64
C THR A 109 3.37 -14.37 -20.74
N THR A 110 3.52 -13.48 -21.73
CA THR A 110 2.56 -12.38 -21.95
C THR A 110 1.13 -12.87 -22.12
N GLU A 111 0.93 -13.96 -22.88
CA GLU A 111 -0.39 -14.55 -23.12
C GLU A 111 -0.99 -15.15 -21.84
N GLU A 112 -0.19 -15.88 -21.07
CA GLU A 112 -0.58 -16.42 -19.78
C GLU A 112 -0.96 -15.31 -18.80
N SER A 113 -0.13 -14.27 -18.66
CA SER A 113 -0.38 -13.18 -17.73
C SER A 113 -1.70 -12.46 -18.02
N VAL A 114 -2.03 -12.26 -19.31
CA VAL A 114 -3.34 -11.71 -19.73
C VAL A 114 -4.48 -12.66 -19.37
N LYS A 115 -4.40 -13.93 -19.76
CA LYS A 115 -5.45 -14.94 -19.50
C LYS A 115 -5.70 -15.14 -18.01
N GLU A 116 -4.64 -15.24 -17.22
CA GLU A 116 -4.72 -15.45 -15.78
C GLU A 116 -5.23 -14.19 -15.05
N THR A 117 -4.95 -13.00 -15.57
CA THR A 117 -5.56 -11.76 -15.04
C THR A 117 -7.05 -11.69 -15.35
N GLU A 118 -7.47 -12.04 -16.56
CA GLU A 118 -8.89 -12.13 -16.92
C GLU A 118 -9.62 -13.16 -16.04
N ARG A 119 -8.99 -14.32 -15.80
CA ARG A 119 -9.50 -15.36 -14.90
C ARG A 119 -9.62 -14.84 -13.47
N PHE A 120 -8.56 -14.26 -12.92
CA PHE A 120 -8.55 -13.69 -11.57
C PHE A 120 -9.70 -12.68 -11.37
N VAL A 121 -9.82 -11.71 -12.29
CA VAL A 121 -10.88 -10.69 -12.24
C VAL A 121 -12.26 -11.34 -12.32
N SER A 122 -12.46 -12.27 -13.26
CA SER A 122 -13.74 -12.95 -13.45
C SER A 122 -14.17 -13.72 -12.19
N GLU A 123 -13.27 -14.51 -11.61
CA GLU A 123 -13.56 -15.30 -10.40
C GLU A 123 -13.80 -14.40 -9.18
N MET A 124 -13.04 -13.30 -9.04
CA MET A 124 -13.26 -12.30 -7.99
C MET A 124 -14.64 -11.65 -8.08
N LEU A 125 -15.09 -11.30 -9.29
CA LEU A 125 -16.41 -10.72 -9.51
C LEU A 125 -17.54 -11.75 -9.26
N GLN A 126 -17.33 -13.01 -9.63
CA GLN A 126 -18.30 -14.09 -9.38
C GLN A 126 -18.49 -14.39 -7.88
N ARG A 127 -17.44 -14.27 -7.08
CA ARG A 127 -17.52 -14.43 -5.61
C ARG A 127 -18.39 -13.37 -4.93
N ASN A 128 -18.64 -12.23 -5.60
CA ASN A 128 -19.52 -11.17 -5.13
C ASN A 128 -19.22 -10.67 -3.70
N TYR A 129 -17.92 -10.54 -3.37
CA TYR A 129 -17.51 -10.04 -2.07
C TYR A 129 -18.01 -8.61 -1.85
N SER A 130 -18.56 -8.39 -0.66
CA SER A 130 -19.13 -7.09 -0.27
C SER A 130 -18.09 -5.97 -0.25
N ARG A 131 -16.88 -6.25 0.27
CA ARG A 131 -15.84 -5.25 0.56
C ARG A 131 -14.44 -5.59 0.03
N VAL A 132 -14.31 -6.67 -0.73
CA VAL A 132 -13.05 -7.08 -1.37
C VAL A 132 -13.20 -6.95 -2.87
N LYS A 133 -12.28 -6.25 -3.53
CA LYS A 133 -12.34 -5.98 -4.98
C LYS A 133 -11.03 -6.38 -5.67
N PRO A 134 -11.09 -6.86 -6.93
CA PRO A 134 -9.88 -7.07 -7.72
C PRO A 134 -9.25 -5.73 -8.12
N ILE A 135 -7.93 -5.69 -8.23
CA ILE A 135 -7.15 -4.56 -8.75
C ILE A 135 -6.12 -5.04 -9.77
N VAL A 136 -6.04 -4.38 -10.94
CA VAL A 136 -5.08 -4.74 -11.99
C VAL A 136 -3.68 -4.34 -11.54
N THR A 137 -2.74 -5.29 -11.58
CA THR A 137 -1.45 -5.13 -10.89
C THR A 137 -0.27 -5.52 -11.78
N PRO A 138 0.11 -4.71 -12.78
CA PRO A 138 1.46 -4.78 -13.32
C PRO A 138 2.43 -4.53 -12.16
N ARG A 139 3.45 -5.39 -11.97
CA ARG A 139 4.34 -5.21 -10.81
C ARG A 139 5.02 -3.84 -10.88
N PHE A 140 5.70 -3.59 -11.99
CA PHE A 140 6.38 -2.34 -12.36
C PHE A 140 6.84 -2.46 -13.83
N SER A 141 7.19 -1.35 -14.49
CA SER A 141 7.46 -1.34 -15.94
C SER A 141 8.64 -2.24 -16.35
N LEU A 142 9.67 -2.40 -15.50
CA LEU A 142 10.82 -3.28 -15.79
C LEU A 142 10.46 -4.77 -15.86
N SER A 143 9.27 -5.15 -15.39
CA SER A 143 8.81 -6.54 -15.39
C SER A 143 7.69 -6.83 -16.39
N CYS A 144 7.23 -5.81 -17.11
CA CYS A 144 6.08 -5.90 -18.00
C CYS A 144 6.46 -5.37 -19.38
N THR A 145 6.34 -6.19 -20.41
CA THR A 145 6.45 -5.71 -21.79
C THR A 145 5.38 -4.64 -22.07
N GLU A 146 5.65 -3.76 -23.03
CA GLU A 146 4.66 -2.79 -23.50
C GLU A 146 3.34 -3.48 -23.95
N THR A 147 3.45 -4.66 -24.57
CA THR A 147 2.28 -5.45 -24.96
C THR A 147 1.45 -5.87 -23.75
N LEU A 148 2.10 -6.39 -22.68
CA LEU A 148 1.40 -6.74 -21.44
C LEU A 148 0.76 -5.51 -20.80
N MET A 149 1.51 -4.40 -20.67
CA MET A 149 1.00 -3.16 -20.07
C MET A 149 -0.25 -2.64 -20.79
N SER A 150 -0.22 -2.59 -22.13
CA SER A 150 -1.36 -2.16 -22.95
C SER A 150 -2.59 -3.07 -22.76
N LYS A 151 -2.39 -4.39 -22.69
CA LYS A 151 -3.47 -5.36 -22.46
C LYS A 151 -4.07 -5.24 -21.06
N LEU A 152 -3.24 -5.07 -20.04
CA LEU A 152 -3.70 -4.83 -18.66
C LEU A 152 -4.49 -3.52 -18.56
N GLY A 153 -4.02 -2.44 -19.21
CA GLY A 153 -4.77 -1.19 -19.30
C GLY A 153 -6.15 -1.37 -19.97
N ASN A 154 -6.24 -2.20 -21.01
CA ASN A 154 -7.51 -2.53 -21.63
C ASN A 154 -8.45 -3.35 -20.71
N ILE A 155 -7.91 -4.31 -19.95
CA ILE A 155 -8.68 -5.07 -18.94
C ILE A 155 -9.24 -4.11 -17.88
N ALA A 156 -8.39 -3.23 -17.32
CA ALA A 156 -8.78 -2.26 -16.32
C ALA A 156 -9.90 -1.34 -16.83
N LYS A 157 -9.76 -0.82 -18.05
CA LYS A 157 -10.77 0.04 -18.69
C LYS A 157 -12.09 -0.70 -18.95
N THR A 158 -12.02 -1.93 -19.46
CA THR A 158 -13.22 -2.70 -19.84
C THR A 158 -14.06 -3.07 -18.62
N HIS A 159 -13.42 -3.37 -17.50
CA HIS A 159 -14.08 -3.77 -16.25
C HIS A 159 -14.20 -2.63 -15.23
N ASP A 160 -13.80 -1.39 -15.59
CA ASP A 160 -13.79 -0.21 -14.72
C ASP A 160 -13.05 -0.44 -13.37
N LEU A 161 -11.90 -1.10 -13.44
CA LEU A 161 -11.11 -1.54 -12.29
C LEU A 161 -10.06 -0.51 -11.86
N HIS A 162 -9.69 -0.60 -10.59
CA HIS A 162 -8.49 0.04 -10.07
C HIS A 162 -7.21 -0.56 -10.67
N ILE A 163 -6.13 0.21 -10.57
CA ILE A 163 -4.79 -0.18 -11.00
C ILE A 163 -3.80 0.15 -9.88
N GLN A 164 -2.86 -0.75 -9.61
CA GLN A 164 -1.71 -0.46 -8.74
C GLN A 164 -0.40 -0.89 -9.39
N SER A 165 0.66 -0.12 -9.18
CA SER A 165 2.03 -0.43 -9.63
C SER A 165 3.06 0.35 -8.79
N HIS A 166 4.35 0.22 -9.11
CA HIS A 166 5.43 1.03 -8.56
C HIS A 166 5.89 2.08 -9.58
N VAL A 167 6.35 3.24 -9.11
CA VAL A 167 6.91 4.28 -9.98
C VAL A 167 8.04 5.03 -9.29
N SER A 168 9.14 5.23 -10.02
CA SER A 168 10.24 6.13 -9.65
C SER A 168 10.69 5.97 -8.19
N GLU A 169 10.93 4.74 -7.75
CA GLU A 169 11.26 4.40 -6.37
C GLU A 169 12.72 4.74 -6.05
N ASN A 170 13.66 4.22 -6.85
CA ASN A 170 15.09 4.47 -6.72
C ASN A 170 15.72 4.94 -8.05
N ARG A 171 16.95 5.45 -8.00
CA ARG A 171 17.61 6.04 -9.18
C ARG A 171 17.97 5.00 -10.23
N GLU A 172 18.43 3.84 -9.80
CA GLU A 172 18.81 2.74 -10.67
C GLU A 172 17.61 2.22 -11.47
N GLU A 173 16.44 2.12 -10.85
CA GLU A 173 15.18 1.79 -11.53
C GLU A 173 14.83 2.84 -12.59
N VAL A 174 14.88 4.14 -12.25
CA VAL A 174 14.56 5.22 -13.19
C VAL A 174 15.44 5.17 -14.44
N GLU A 175 16.75 4.97 -14.29
CA GLU A 175 17.66 4.84 -15.43
C GLU A 175 17.46 3.53 -16.21
N ALA A 176 17.12 2.42 -15.54
CA ALA A 176 16.78 1.17 -16.19
C ALA A 176 15.51 1.32 -17.05
N VAL A 177 14.49 2.02 -16.56
CA VAL A 177 13.24 2.26 -17.30
C VAL A 177 13.50 3.12 -18.53
N LYS A 178 14.30 4.18 -18.38
CA LYS A 178 14.72 5.02 -19.51
C LYS A 178 15.46 4.23 -20.58
N SER A 179 16.25 3.23 -20.18
CA SER A 179 16.99 2.37 -21.10
C SER A 179 16.08 1.34 -21.79
N LEU A 180 15.10 0.78 -21.06
CA LEU A 180 14.17 -0.23 -21.58
C LEU A 180 13.07 0.37 -22.46
N PHE A 181 12.66 1.61 -22.18
CA PHE A 181 11.57 2.32 -22.88
C PHE A 181 12.05 3.68 -23.44
N PRO A 182 13.02 3.70 -24.38
CA PRO A 182 13.66 4.94 -24.85
C PRO A 182 12.72 5.88 -25.63
N ASP A 183 11.62 5.34 -26.17
CA ASP A 183 10.61 6.10 -26.93
C ASP A 183 9.61 6.86 -26.03
N TYR A 184 9.67 6.62 -24.72
CA TYR A 184 8.84 7.27 -23.72
C TYR A 184 9.58 8.43 -23.06
N LYS A 185 8.87 9.52 -22.75
CA LYS A 185 9.49 10.73 -22.23
C LYS A 185 10.09 10.55 -20.83
N ASN A 186 9.38 9.83 -19.97
CA ASN A 186 9.73 9.56 -18.58
C ASN A 186 8.95 8.33 -18.08
N TYR A 187 9.16 7.92 -16.83
CA TYR A 187 8.52 6.75 -16.25
C TYR A 187 6.99 6.88 -16.24
N THR A 188 6.47 8.07 -15.88
CA THR A 188 5.02 8.32 -15.89
C THR A 188 4.39 8.13 -17.27
N ASP A 189 5.08 8.59 -18.32
CA ASP A 189 4.64 8.47 -19.72
C ASP A 189 4.49 7.01 -20.17
N VAL A 190 5.31 6.10 -19.64
CA VAL A 190 5.19 4.64 -19.87
C VAL A 190 3.82 4.14 -19.45
N TYR A 191 3.35 4.53 -18.26
CA TYR A 191 2.04 4.12 -17.77
C TYR A 191 0.89 4.88 -18.44
N ASP A 192 1.02 6.19 -18.65
CA ASP A 192 -0.06 7.03 -19.19
C ASP A 192 -0.45 6.59 -20.62
N LYS A 193 0.53 6.44 -21.51
CA LYS A 193 0.28 6.02 -22.90
C LYS A 193 -0.21 4.57 -23.02
N ASN A 194 0.00 3.74 -21.99
CA ASN A 194 -0.51 2.37 -21.94
C ASN A 194 -1.85 2.23 -21.19
N ASN A 195 -2.56 3.34 -20.92
CA ASN A 195 -3.85 3.38 -20.21
C ASN A 195 -3.76 2.83 -18.76
N LEU A 196 -2.58 2.89 -18.13
CA LEU A 196 -2.36 2.45 -16.76
C LEU A 196 -2.36 3.61 -15.75
N LEU A 197 -2.39 4.87 -16.20
CA LEU A 197 -2.51 6.05 -15.36
C LEU A 197 -3.90 6.67 -15.47
N THR A 198 -4.77 6.31 -14.53
CA THR A 198 -6.20 6.64 -14.51
C THR A 198 -6.61 7.29 -13.19
N ASN A 199 -7.87 7.70 -13.08
CA ASN A 199 -8.42 8.25 -11.84
C ASN A 199 -8.56 7.20 -10.70
N LYS A 200 -8.37 5.91 -11.03
CA LYS A 200 -8.36 4.76 -10.09
C LYS A 200 -6.98 4.09 -10.01
N THR A 201 -5.93 4.79 -10.43
CA THR A 201 -4.55 4.29 -10.34
C THR A 201 -3.88 4.75 -9.04
N VAL A 202 -3.18 3.83 -8.38
CA VAL A 202 -2.34 4.07 -7.20
C VAL A 202 -0.92 3.64 -7.52
N MET A 203 0.03 4.57 -7.49
CA MET A 203 1.45 4.27 -7.72
C MET A 203 2.25 4.37 -6.42
N ALA A 204 2.95 3.31 -6.07
CA ALA A 204 3.80 3.27 -4.89
C ALA A 204 5.07 4.10 -5.08
N HIS A 205 5.56 4.67 -3.97
CA HIS A 205 6.80 5.44 -3.85
C HIS A 205 6.76 6.84 -4.47
N GLY A 206 7.09 6.99 -5.76
CA GLY A 206 7.19 8.27 -6.44
C GLY A 206 8.33 9.19 -5.96
N CYS A 207 9.38 8.63 -5.34
CA CYS A 207 10.50 9.38 -4.75
C CYS A 207 11.18 10.32 -5.75
N TYR A 208 11.24 9.93 -7.02
CA TYR A 208 11.95 10.63 -8.09
C TYR A 208 11.02 11.14 -9.20
N LEU A 209 9.72 11.31 -8.91
CA LEU A 209 8.82 11.99 -9.85
C LEU A 209 9.20 13.47 -9.97
N SER A 210 9.27 13.96 -11.19
CA SER A 210 9.43 15.38 -11.48
C SER A 210 8.13 16.18 -11.26
N GLU A 211 8.23 17.50 -11.15
CA GLU A 211 7.05 18.38 -11.10
C GLU A 211 6.14 18.21 -12.33
N GLU A 212 6.72 17.99 -13.51
CA GLU A 212 5.96 17.69 -14.73
C GLU A 212 5.14 16.40 -14.59
N GLU A 213 5.74 15.34 -14.05
CA GLU A 213 5.05 14.08 -13.82
C GLU A 213 3.95 14.23 -12.76
N LEU A 214 4.19 14.99 -11.69
CA LEU A 214 3.16 15.30 -10.69
C LEU A 214 1.95 16.03 -11.31
N ASN A 215 2.17 16.91 -12.28
CA ASN A 215 1.07 17.55 -13.02
C ASN A 215 0.24 16.52 -13.80
N ILE A 216 0.88 15.56 -14.47
CA ILE A 216 0.18 14.47 -15.18
C ILE A 216 -0.64 13.63 -14.19
N PHE A 217 -0.07 13.27 -13.03
CA PHE A 217 -0.81 12.56 -11.97
C PHE A 217 -2.07 13.34 -11.53
N SER A 218 -1.93 14.65 -11.33
CA SER A 218 -3.03 15.54 -10.96
C SER A 218 -4.13 15.58 -12.04
N GLU A 219 -3.74 15.73 -13.31
CA GLU A 219 -4.67 15.75 -14.45
C GLU A 219 -5.42 14.42 -14.66
N ARG A 220 -4.72 13.29 -14.52
CA ARG A 220 -5.35 11.96 -14.61
C ARG A 220 -6.16 11.60 -13.38
N GLY A 221 -5.97 12.32 -12.28
CA GLY A 221 -6.50 11.97 -10.97
C GLY A 221 -5.88 10.68 -10.44
N ALA A 222 -4.63 10.36 -10.78
CA ALA A 222 -3.91 9.24 -10.20
C ALA A 222 -3.45 9.57 -8.77
N SER A 223 -3.09 8.54 -8.01
CA SER A 223 -2.73 8.65 -6.60
C SER A 223 -1.33 8.12 -6.34
N ILE A 224 -0.71 8.60 -5.27
CA ILE A 224 0.57 8.09 -4.75
C ILE A 224 0.35 7.37 -3.42
N ALA A 225 0.96 6.19 -3.26
CA ALA A 225 1.13 5.53 -1.97
C ALA A 225 2.54 5.84 -1.44
N HIS A 226 2.61 6.70 -0.41
CA HIS A 226 3.89 7.04 0.22
C HIS A 226 4.33 5.93 1.18
N CYS A 227 5.45 5.29 0.88
CA CYS A 227 5.99 4.14 1.64
C CYS A 227 7.27 4.53 2.41
N PRO A 228 7.19 5.41 3.45
CA PRO A 228 8.37 6.03 4.05
C PRO A 228 9.32 5.06 4.74
N ASN A 229 8.81 3.96 5.33
CA ASN A 229 9.66 2.95 5.95
C ASN A 229 10.54 2.27 4.90
N SER A 230 9.92 1.73 3.85
CA SER A 230 10.62 1.08 2.73
C SER A 230 11.64 2.00 2.06
N ASN A 231 11.22 3.21 1.72
CA ASN A 231 12.09 4.20 1.06
C ASN A 231 13.38 4.48 1.86
N LEU A 232 13.30 4.47 3.19
CA LEU A 232 14.46 4.63 4.07
C LEU A 232 15.25 3.34 4.21
N SER A 233 14.56 2.21 4.42
CA SER A 233 15.17 0.89 4.64
C SER A 233 15.97 0.40 3.44
N LEU A 234 15.44 0.53 2.24
CA LEU A 234 16.11 0.14 1.00
C LEU A 234 17.01 1.24 0.43
N SER A 235 17.18 2.35 1.16
CA SER A 235 17.94 3.52 0.71
C SER A 235 17.48 4.08 -0.64
N SER A 236 16.18 3.95 -0.95
CA SER A 236 15.60 4.35 -2.23
C SER A 236 15.62 5.88 -2.39
N GLY A 237 15.06 6.63 -1.44
CA GLY A 237 14.95 8.08 -1.54
C GLY A 237 13.99 8.72 -0.53
N LEU A 238 13.68 10.00 -0.74
CA LEU A 238 12.79 10.78 0.13
C LEU A 238 11.67 11.40 -0.72
N LEU A 239 10.43 10.91 -0.58
CA LEU A 239 9.29 11.52 -1.27
C LEU A 239 9.01 12.92 -0.68
N ASN A 240 8.99 13.95 -1.53
CA ASN A 240 8.61 15.30 -1.12
C ASN A 240 7.09 15.47 -1.05
N VAL A 241 6.47 14.98 0.03
CA VAL A 241 5.01 15.02 0.20
C VAL A 241 4.44 16.45 0.16
N LEU A 242 5.17 17.46 0.64
CA LEU A 242 4.69 18.85 0.57
C LEU A 242 4.55 19.33 -0.88
N GLU A 243 5.44 18.91 -1.77
CA GLU A 243 5.38 19.19 -3.20
C GLU A 243 4.27 18.41 -3.90
N VAL A 244 4.07 17.14 -3.54
CA VAL A 244 2.93 16.33 -4.02
C VAL A 244 1.59 17.00 -3.67
N LEU A 245 1.43 17.42 -2.41
CA LEU A 245 0.23 18.13 -1.94
C LEU A 245 0.06 19.50 -2.60
N LYS A 246 1.15 20.24 -2.84
CA LYS A 246 1.13 21.52 -3.58
C LYS A 246 0.61 21.33 -5.01
N ASN A 247 0.98 20.23 -5.66
CA ASN A 247 0.50 19.84 -7.00
C ASN A 247 -0.88 19.16 -7.00
N LYS A 248 -1.55 19.08 -5.84
CA LYS A 248 -2.91 18.53 -5.67
C LYS A 248 -3.05 17.06 -6.10
N VAL A 249 -1.95 16.30 -6.06
CA VAL A 249 -1.97 14.87 -6.30
C VAL A 249 -2.54 14.16 -5.07
N LYS A 250 -3.43 13.18 -5.27
CA LYS A 250 -3.98 12.37 -4.18
C LYS A 250 -2.87 11.52 -3.57
N ILE A 251 -2.81 11.43 -2.26
CA ILE A 251 -1.73 10.71 -1.57
C ILE A 251 -2.22 10.05 -0.28
N GLY A 252 -1.85 8.78 -0.10
CA GLY A 252 -2.01 7.99 1.11
C GLY A 252 -0.67 7.47 1.65
N LEU A 253 -0.71 6.72 2.75
CA LEU A 253 0.47 6.02 3.29
C LEU A 253 0.38 4.52 3.01
N GLY A 254 1.51 3.93 2.65
CA GLY A 254 1.70 2.48 2.51
C GLY A 254 2.73 1.96 3.51
N THR A 255 2.56 0.72 3.97
CA THR A 255 3.60 0.04 4.77
C THR A 255 4.71 -0.53 3.89
N ASP A 256 4.35 -0.98 2.69
CA ASP A 256 5.22 -1.65 1.73
C ASP A 256 5.98 -2.83 2.33
N VAL A 257 5.28 -3.67 3.10
CA VAL A 257 5.88 -4.93 3.56
C VAL A 257 6.31 -5.73 2.32
N ALA A 258 7.55 -6.24 2.20
CA ALA A 258 8.62 -6.29 3.21
C ALA A 258 9.79 -5.33 2.96
N GLY A 259 9.75 -4.49 1.93
CA GLY A 259 10.75 -3.41 1.74
C GLY A 259 10.74 -2.48 2.95
N GLY A 260 9.53 -2.13 3.40
CA GLY A 260 9.25 -1.65 4.74
C GLY A 260 9.13 -2.81 5.72
N TYR A 261 9.91 -2.81 6.79
CA TYR A 261 9.91 -3.93 7.74
C TYR A 261 8.67 -3.98 8.64
N SER A 262 7.95 -2.87 8.78
CA SER A 262 6.82 -2.75 9.69
C SER A 262 5.49 -2.95 8.97
N TYR A 263 4.65 -3.83 9.52
CA TYR A 263 3.26 -4.00 9.09
C TYR A 263 2.29 -2.96 9.69
N SER A 264 2.80 -2.02 10.48
CA SER A 264 1.96 -1.07 11.24
C SER A 264 1.86 0.28 10.53
N MET A 265 0.63 0.72 10.27
CA MET A 265 0.35 2.06 9.80
C MET A 265 0.74 3.15 10.81
N LEU A 266 0.83 2.84 12.10
CA LEU A 266 1.39 3.77 13.10
C LEU A 266 2.88 4.02 12.85
N ASP A 267 3.63 3.00 12.43
CA ASP A 267 5.02 3.20 11.99
C ASP A 267 5.09 4.01 10.70
N ALA A 268 4.22 3.74 9.71
CA ALA A 268 4.16 4.55 8.49
C ALA A 268 3.89 6.04 8.79
N ILE A 269 3.00 6.35 9.75
CA ILE A 269 2.78 7.71 10.27
C ILE A 269 4.08 8.30 10.83
N ARG A 270 4.76 7.58 11.73
CA ARG A 270 6.00 8.05 12.38
C ARG A 270 7.09 8.31 11.33
N ARG A 271 7.25 7.40 10.37
CA ARG A 271 8.26 7.53 9.30
C ARG A 271 7.94 8.64 8.31
N ALA A 272 6.68 8.86 7.95
CA ALA A 272 6.28 9.99 7.09
C ALA A 272 6.62 11.35 7.73
N VAL A 273 6.38 11.51 9.05
CA VAL A 273 6.83 12.71 9.78
C VAL A 273 8.35 12.87 9.67
N MET A 274 9.10 11.79 9.94
CA MET A 274 10.56 11.82 9.90
C MET A 274 11.12 12.15 8.52
N VAL A 275 10.59 11.57 7.45
CA VAL A 275 11.01 11.89 6.06
C VAL A 275 10.82 13.37 5.77
N SER A 276 9.68 13.96 6.17
CA SER A 276 9.45 15.40 5.99
C SER A 276 10.41 16.27 6.81
N ASN A 277 10.81 15.81 8.00
CA ASN A 277 11.84 16.47 8.81
C ASN A 277 13.23 16.39 8.17
N VAL A 278 13.58 15.26 7.54
CA VAL A 278 14.86 15.12 6.83
C VAL A 278 14.94 16.11 5.66
N LEU A 279 13.84 16.29 4.92
CA LEU A 279 13.76 17.30 3.85
C LEU A 279 13.91 18.74 4.38
N LEU A 280 13.35 19.03 5.55
CA LEU A 280 13.55 20.31 6.25
C LEU A 280 15.01 20.51 6.69
N ILE A 281 15.62 19.50 7.33
CA ILE A 281 17.03 19.51 7.77
C ILE A 281 17.96 19.79 6.58
N ASN A 282 17.68 19.15 5.44
CA ASN A 282 18.45 19.30 4.21
C ASN A 282 18.11 20.57 3.41
N LYS A 283 17.23 21.43 3.93
CA LYS A 283 16.79 22.68 3.29
C LYS A 283 16.16 22.49 1.91
N VAL A 284 15.57 21.32 1.65
CA VAL A 284 14.73 21.08 0.47
C VAL A 284 13.38 21.77 0.65
N ASN A 285 12.84 21.72 1.87
CA ASN A 285 11.60 22.41 2.24
C ASN A 285 11.86 23.42 3.37
N GLU A 286 11.02 24.47 3.44
CA GLU A 286 11.06 25.48 4.51
C GLU A 286 10.32 25.05 5.79
N LYS A 287 9.52 23.98 5.71
CA LYS A 287 8.78 23.39 6.83
C LYS A 287 8.63 21.88 6.65
N SER A 288 8.21 21.18 7.71
CA SER A 288 7.87 19.75 7.67
C SER A 288 6.36 19.52 7.86
N LEU A 289 5.92 18.28 7.70
CA LEU A 289 4.53 17.88 7.97
C LEU A 289 4.30 17.80 9.47
N THR A 290 3.13 18.27 9.91
CA THR A 290 2.64 18.05 11.27
C THR A 290 2.09 16.63 11.43
N LEU A 291 2.06 16.13 12.67
CA LEU A 291 1.47 14.81 12.96
C LEU A 291 -0.02 14.74 12.54
N LYS A 292 -0.78 15.83 12.66
CA LYS A 292 -2.18 15.88 12.24
C LYS A 292 -2.35 15.73 10.72
N GLU A 293 -1.47 16.38 9.95
CA GLU A 293 -1.46 16.24 8.50
C GLU A 293 -1.14 14.80 8.10
N VAL A 294 -0.15 14.17 8.73
CA VAL A 294 0.20 12.77 8.46
C VAL A 294 -0.89 11.81 8.91
N PHE A 295 -1.55 12.07 10.05
CA PHE A 295 -2.71 11.30 10.49
C PHE A 295 -3.85 11.35 9.47
N ARG A 296 -4.09 12.52 8.86
CA ARG A 296 -5.03 12.65 7.74
C ARG A 296 -4.60 11.81 6.54
N LEU A 297 -3.31 11.74 6.20
CA LEU A 297 -2.82 10.87 5.11
C LEU A 297 -3.08 9.38 5.39
N ALA A 298 -2.91 8.95 6.64
CA ALA A 298 -3.13 7.56 7.07
C ALA A 298 -4.61 7.13 7.14
N THR A 299 -5.54 8.07 6.98
CA THR A 299 -7.00 7.86 7.07
C THR A 299 -7.69 8.40 5.82
N LEU A 300 -8.14 9.67 5.85
CA LEU A 300 -8.86 10.30 4.75
C LEU A 300 -8.03 10.34 3.45
N GLY A 301 -6.75 10.71 3.52
CA GLY A 301 -5.86 10.77 2.34
C GLY A 301 -5.69 9.40 1.67
N GLY A 302 -5.48 8.34 2.47
CA GLY A 302 -5.48 6.97 1.99
C GLY A 302 -6.80 6.57 1.35
N SER A 303 -7.94 6.91 1.97
CA SER A 303 -9.25 6.64 1.37
C SER A 303 -9.46 7.39 0.05
N GLN A 304 -8.98 8.63 -0.08
CA GLN A 304 -9.04 9.41 -1.33
C GLN A 304 -8.13 8.79 -2.40
N ALA A 305 -6.94 8.35 -2.02
CA ALA A 305 -6.00 7.69 -2.92
C ALA A 305 -6.63 6.43 -3.55
N LEU A 306 -7.40 5.68 -2.78
CA LEU A 306 -8.13 4.49 -3.22
C LEU A 306 -9.52 4.77 -3.82
N GLY A 307 -9.97 6.04 -3.88
CA GLY A 307 -11.31 6.39 -4.36
C GLY A 307 -12.46 5.88 -3.48
N LEU A 308 -12.22 5.74 -2.18
CA LEU A 308 -13.17 5.25 -1.17
C LEU A 308 -13.58 6.34 -0.17
N ASP A 309 -13.16 7.59 -0.38
CA ASP A 309 -13.37 8.70 0.57
C ASP A 309 -14.84 9.11 0.73
N SER A 310 -15.71 8.76 -0.22
CA SER A 310 -17.16 8.90 -0.06
C SER A 310 -17.76 7.86 0.91
N ALA A 311 -17.06 6.75 1.16
CA ALA A 311 -17.54 5.64 1.98
C ALA A 311 -16.81 5.51 3.32
N ILE A 312 -15.53 5.88 3.42
CA ILE A 312 -14.70 5.71 4.63
C ILE A 312 -13.78 6.92 4.88
N GLY A 313 -12.87 6.80 5.86
CA GLY A 313 -11.75 7.72 6.08
C GLY A 313 -11.99 8.78 7.17
N ASN A 314 -13.25 9.02 7.56
CA ASN A 314 -13.62 9.86 8.70
C ASN A 314 -15.02 9.47 9.23
N PHE A 315 -15.57 10.26 10.16
CA PHE A 315 -16.86 10.00 10.82
C PHE A 315 -18.01 10.88 10.29
N GLU A 316 -18.01 11.20 8.99
CA GLU A 316 -19.15 11.89 8.37
C GLU A 316 -20.38 10.97 8.30
N VAL A 317 -21.57 11.56 8.51
CA VAL A 317 -22.84 10.83 8.39
C VAL A 317 -23.00 10.27 6.98
N GLY A 318 -23.37 8.99 6.87
CA GLY A 318 -23.54 8.28 5.60
C GLY A 318 -22.35 7.39 5.22
N LYS A 319 -21.19 7.56 5.87
CA LYS A 319 -20.03 6.68 5.69
C LYS A 319 -20.17 5.38 6.47
N GLU A 320 -19.46 4.34 6.02
CA GLU A 320 -19.32 3.08 6.71
C GLU A 320 -18.47 3.26 7.99
N PHE A 321 -18.84 2.53 9.04
CA PHE A 321 -18.14 2.60 10.33
C PHE A 321 -16.90 1.69 10.32
N ASP A 322 -15.87 2.15 9.62
CA ASP A 322 -14.51 1.61 9.67
C ASP A 322 -13.73 2.38 10.76
N ALA A 323 -13.59 1.78 11.95
CA ALA A 323 -13.21 2.49 13.16
C ALA A 323 -12.37 1.66 14.14
N LEU A 324 -11.59 2.38 14.97
CA LEU A 324 -10.78 1.83 16.05
C LEU A 324 -11.21 2.41 17.39
N LEU A 325 -11.44 1.54 18.38
CA LEU A 325 -11.51 1.92 19.79
C LEU A 325 -10.11 1.88 20.38
N ILE A 326 -9.62 3.03 20.84
CA ILE A 326 -8.28 3.17 21.40
C ILE A 326 -8.37 3.34 22.91
N ASN A 327 -7.68 2.50 23.66
CA ASN A 327 -7.47 2.64 25.08
C ASN A 327 -5.97 2.86 25.39
N PRO A 328 -5.55 4.12 25.62
CA PRO A 328 -4.16 4.44 26.00
C PRO A 328 -3.77 3.88 27.38
N LYS A 329 -4.73 3.39 28.17
CA LYS A 329 -4.55 2.74 29.47
C LYS A 329 -4.89 1.24 29.45
N ALA A 330 -4.88 0.62 28.27
CA ALA A 330 -5.05 -0.83 28.15
C ALA A 330 -4.02 -1.57 29.02
N SER A 331 -4.33 -2.82 29.37
CA SER A 331 -3.39 -3.66 30.11
C SER A 331 -2.07 -3.77 29.36
N ASP A 332 -0.96 -3.58 30.07
CA ASP A 332 0.40 -3.58 29.50
C ASP A 332 0.61 -2.52 28.39
N SER A 333 -0.12 -1.41 28.46
CA SER A 333 0.04 -0.28 27.54
C SER A 333 1.49 0.20 27.49
N PRO A 334 2.06 0.48 26.30
CA PRO A 334 3.38 1.11 26.15
C PRO A 334 3.37 2.61 26.49
N ILE A 335 2.24 3.15 26.95
CA ILE A 335 2.01 4.57 27.16
C ILE A 335 1.83 4.86 28.65
N ASP A 336 2.78 5.59 29.21
CA ASP A 336 2.63 6.21 30.53
C ASP A 336 1.87 7.55 30.41
N LEU A 337 0.74 7.62 31.12
CA LEU A 337 -0.09 8.82 31.20
C LEU A 337 0.07 9.49 32.55
N PHE A 338 0.14 10.81 32.52
CA PHE A 338 0.22 11.68 33.68
C PHE A 338 -1.02 12.56 33.75
N TYR A 339 -1.34 13.10 34.93
CA TYR A 339 -2.51 13.97 35.13
C TYR A 339 -2.57 15.14 34.13
N GLY A 340 -1.40 15.72 33.81
CA GLY A 340 -1.27 16.81 32.85
C GLY A 340 -1.61 16.46 31.40
N ASP A 341 -1.64 15.18 31.02
CA ASP A 341 -2.06 14.78 29.68
C ASP A 341 -3.58 14.93 29.48
N PHE A 342 -4.35 14.93 30.56
CA PHE A 342 -5.80 15.11 30.56
C PHE A 342 -6.23 16.54 30.92
N VAL A 343 -5.37 17.27 31.63
CA VAL A 343 -5.68 18.58 32.20
C VAL A 343 -4.52 19.55 31.91
N GLY A 344 -4.71 20.48 30.96
CA GLY A 344 -3.71 21.50 30.62
C GLY A 344 -3.88 22.07 29.20
N ASP A 345 -3.01 23.02 28.84
CA ASP A 345 -3.03 23.74 27.56
C ASP A 345 -2.52 22.91 26.36
N ILE A 346 -2.02 21.68 26.59
CA ILE A 346 -1.56 20.78 25.53
C ILE A 346 -2.77 20.02 24.97
N SER A 347 -3.56 20.71 24.16
CA SER A 347 -4.66 20.09 23.42
C SER A 347 -4.13 18.90 22.61
N GLU A 348 -4.68 17.70 22.83
CA GLU A 348 -4.37 16.45 22.11
C GLU A 348 -3.14 15.65 22.59
N ALA A 349 -2.57 15.93 23.76
CA ALA A 349 -1.40 15.20 24.31
C ALA A 349 -1.56 13.66 24.26
N VAL A 350 -2.70 13.13 24.74
CA VAL A 350 -2.99 11.68 24.75
C VAL A 350 -3.04 11.09 23.33
N ILE A 351 -3.61 11.83 22.37
CA ILE A 351 -3.71 11.39 20.96
C ILE A 351 -2.31 11.31 20.35
N GLN A 352 -1.48 12.33 20.56
CA GLN A 352 -0.11 12.34 20.06
C GLN A 352 0.73 11.22 20.69
N LYS A 353 0.60 10.99 22.01
CA LYS A 353 1.24 9.87 22.69
C LYS A 353 0.84 8.53 22.09
N PHE A 354 -0.45 8.31 21.80
CA PHE A 354 -0.88 7.09 21.10
C PHE A 354 -0.23 6.97 19.71
N LEU A 355 -0.27 8.02 18.89
CA LEU A 355 0.31 7.96 17.55
C LEU A 355 1.82 7.72 17.57
N TYR A 356 2.56 8.27 18.54
CA TYR A 356 4.01 8.10 18.66
C TYR A 356 4.46 6.84 19.40
N LEU A 357 3.73 6.40 20.43
CA LEU A 357 4.17 5.35 21.36
C LEU A 357 3.26 4.12 21.37
N GLY A 358 2.00 4.26 20.94
CA GLY A 358 1.02 3.19 20.99
C GLY A 358 1.31 2.03 20.03
N ASP A 359 0.70 0.89 20.32
CA ASP A 359 0.74 -0.31 19.49
C ASP A 359 -0.58 -1.10 19.57
N ASP A 360 -0.59 -2.35 19.09
CA ASP A 360 -1.79 -3.18 19.04
C ASP A 360 -2.45 -3.43 20.41
N ARG A 361 -1.70 -3.31 21.52
CA ARG A 361 -2.29 -3.44 22.87
C ARG A 361 -3.26 -2.30 23.19
N ASN A 362 -3.09 -1.14 22.57
CA ASN A 362 -3.97 0.01 22.75
C ASN A 362 -5.21 -0.03 21.85
N ILE A 363 -5.26 -0.94 20.86
CA ILE A 363 -6.39 -1.07 19.92
C ILE A 363 -7.28 -2.20 20.44
N GLU A 364 -8.27 -1.86 21.25
CA GLU A 364 -9.14 -2.85 21.90
C GLU A 364 -10.13 -3.47 20.92
N GLU A 365 -10.69 -2.64 20.04
CA GLU A 365 -11.72 -3.06 19.08
C GLU A 365 -11.48 -2.43 17.72
N VAL A 366 -11.76 -3.23 16.68
CA VAL A 366 -11.70 -2.81 15.29
C VAL A 366 -13.01 -3.13 14.62
N TYR A 367 -13.57 -2.15 13.93
CA TYR A 367 -14.81 -2.24 13.19
C TYR A 367 -14.55 -1.98 11.70
N VAL A 368 -15.20 -2.77 10.83
CA VAL A 368 -15.22 -2.58 9.37
C VAL A 368 -16.65 -2.74 8.89
N GLY A 369 -17.19 -1.74 8.20
CA GLY A 369 -18.60 -1.72 7.78
C GLY A 369 -19.57 -1.84 8.96
N GLY A 370 -19.20 -1.33 10.14
CA GLY A 370 -19.99 -1.47 11.38
C GLY A 370 -19.94 -2.84 12.04
N LYS A 371 -19.24 -3.84 11.46
CA LYS A 371 -19.02 -5.14 12.09
C LYS A 371 -17.73 -5.12 12.89
N GLN A 372 -17.78 -5.55 14.15
CA GLN A 372 -16.59 -5.79 14.96
C GLN A 372 -15.82 -6.99 14.40
N VAL A 373 -14.56 -6.78 14.02
CA VAL A 373 -13.66 -7.80 13.43
C VAL A 373 -12.46 -8.11 14.33
N VAL A 374 -12.17 -7.26 15.31
CA VAL A 374 -11.22 -7.51 16.41
C VAL A 374 -11.93 -7.18 17.73
N PRO A 375 -11.91 -8.06 18.75
CA PRO A 375 -11.20 -9.35 18.82
C PRO A 375 -11.67 -10.40 17.80
N PHE A 376 -10.75 -11.27 17.35
CA PHE A 376 -11.10 -12.34 16.42
C PHE A 376 -11.99 -13.38 17.12
N SER A 377 -13.08 -13.80 16.46
CA SER A 377 -13.90 -14.91 16.95
C SER A 377 -13.08 -16.20 17.01
N SER A 378 -13.32 -17.02 18.03
CA SER A 378 -12.67 -18.33 18.19
C SER A 378 -12.92 -19.30 17.03
N SER A 379 -13.91 -19.03 16.18
CA SER A 379 -14.31 -19.83 15.02
C SER A 379 -13.61 -19.45 13.70
N VAL A 380 -12.72 -18.44 13.68
CA VAL A 380 -12.16 -17.86 12.43
C VAL A 380 -10.63 -17.89 12.38
#